data_AF-A0AAD7ZXZ1-F1
#
_entry.id   AF-A0AAD7ZXZ1-F1
#
_cell.length_a   1.000
_cell.length_b   1.000
_cell.length_c   1.000
_cell.angle_alpha   90.00
_cell.angle_beta   90.00
_cell.angle_gamma   90.00
#
_symmetry.space_group_name_H-M   'P 1'
#
loop_
_entity.id
_entity.type
_entity.pdbx_description
1 polymer ?
#
loop_
_entity_poly.entity_id
_entity_poly.type
_entity_poly.pdbx_seq_one_letter_code
_entity_poly.pdbx_strand_id
1 'polypeptide(L)'
;MDSRIGLDYIVENPDYTAKLAGALDTPNVTVKKQVLELLSALCVYNAEGYNRALDALEHYRVLKGERYRLNVIVSELRTAGTVDYQTALVAFINCIIISTPQLKDRIRIRNEFIGLKLLPLLNDLRLDVGKLLTSSNNNIGVLPMKRQNRQMSSSVSHLVSMSDVELNRRVSFYGCNIRY
;
A
#
# COMPACT_ATOMS: atom_id res chain seq x y z
N MET A 1 20.48 -12.17 -3.24
CA MET A 1 19.59 -12.48 -4.37
C MET A 1 19.28 -11.18 -5.07
N ASP A 2 19.59 -11.05 -6.35
CA ASP A 2 19.20 -9.87 -7.13
C ASP A 2 17.67 -9.81 -7.18
N SER A 3 17.08 -8.86 -6.47
CA SER A 3 15.63 -8.66 -6.38
C SER A 3 14.98 -8.53 -7.77
N ARG A 4 15.73 -8.06 -8.76
CA ARG A 4 15.31 -7.97 -10.17
C ARG A 4 14.97 -9.33 -10.79
N ILE A 5 15.81 -10.34 -10.59
CA ILE A 5 15.60 -11.71 -11.14
C ILE A 5 14.30 -12.32 -10.60
N GLY A 6 13.99 -12.09 -9.32
CA GLY A 6 12.74 -12.58 -8.72
C GLY A 6 11.49 -11.86 -9.25
N LEU A 7 11.58 -10.55 -9.51
CA LEU A 7 10.49 -9.78 -10.08
C LEU A 7 10.25 -10.14 -11.55
N ASP A 8 11.31 -10.30 -12.34
CA ASP A 8 11.24 -10.75 -13.73
C ASP A 8 10.50 -12.09 -13.85
N TYR A 9 10.86 -13.05 -12.99
CA TYR A 9 10.18 -14.34 -12.96
C TYR A 9 8.66 -14.21 -12.70
N ILE A 10 8.25 -13.36 -11.76
CA ILE A 10 6.82 -13.17 -11.46
C ILE A 10 6.09 -12.49 -12.62
N VAL A 11 6.75 -11.54 -13.28
CA VAL A 11 6.20 -10.85 -14.46
C VAL A 11 5.96 -11.83 -15.61
N GLU A 12 6.94 -12.70 -15.87
CA GLU A 12 6.89 -13.72 -16.93
C GLU A 12 5.88 -14.86 -16.63
N ASN A 13 5.53 -15.08 -15.36
CA ASN A 13 4.67 -16.21 -14.94
C ASN A 13 3.30 -15.72 -14.41
N PRO A 14 2.27 -15.57 -15.28
CA PRO A 14 0.94 -15.07 -14.91
C PRO A 14 0.28 -15.86 -13.77
N ASP A 15 0.45 -17.18 -13.76
CA ASP A 15 -0.18 -18.09 -12.79
C ASP A 15 0.28 -17.84 -11.35
N TYR A 16 1.39 -17.12 -11.18
CA TYR A 16 1.89 -16.77 -9.85
C TYR A 16 0.96 -15.79 -9.12
N THR A 17 0.18 -15.00 -9.85
CA THR A 17 -0.77 -14.04 -9.28
C THR A 17 -1.88 -14.73 -8.47
N ALA A 18 -2.33 -15.91 -8.89
CA ALA A 18 -3.27 -16.75 -8.13
C ALA A 18 -2.66 -17.27 -6.83
N LYS A 19 -1.36 -17.62 -6.84
CA LYS A 19 -0.64 -18.03 -5.62
C LYS A 19 -0.48 -16.87 -4.64
N LEU A 20 -0.18 -15.67 -5.15
CA LEU A 20 -0.13 -14.44 -4.34
C LEU A 20 -1.49 -14.10 -3.73
N ALA A 21 -2.58 -14.28 -4.50
CA ALA A 21 -3.94 -14.13 -3.99
C ALA A 21 -4.23 -15.12 -2.86
N GLY A 22 -3.90 -16.41 -3.02
CA GLY A 22 -4.04 -17.41 -1.95
C GLY A 22 -3.20 -17.06 -0.71
N ALA A 23 -1.99 -16.52 -0.91
CA ALA A 23 -1.13 -16.08 0.19
C ALA A 23 -1.68 -14.86 0.94
N LEU A 24 -2.50 -14.01 0.29
CA LEU A 24 -3.22 -12.92 0.98
C LEU A 24 -4.38 -13.44 1.86
N ASP A 25 -4.91 -14.63 1.59
CA ASP A 25 -6.03 -15.21 2.35
C ASP A 25 -5.62 -15.93 3.65
N THR A 26 -4.31 -15.96 3.95
CA THR A 26 -3.80 -16.53 5.19
C THR A 26 -4.19 -15.70 6.42
N PRO A 27 -4.44 -16.28 7.60
CA PRO A 27 -4.63 -15.50 8.83
C PRO A 27 -3.34 -14.82 9.32
N ASN A 28 -2.17 -15.18 8.78
CA ASN A 28 -0.88 -14.65 9.24
C ASN A 28 -0.58 -13.27 8.64
N VAL A 29 -0.69 -12.24 9.49
CA VAL A 29 -0.40 -10.83 9.13
C VAL A 29 1.02 -10.64 8.56
N THR A 30 2.01 -11.37 9.06
CA THR A 30 3.40 -11.26 8.56
C THR A 30 3.51 -11.72 7.10
N VAL A 31 2.82 -12.81 6.74
CA VAL A 31 2.79 -13.30 5.36
C VAL A 31 2.05 -12.32 4.46
N LYS A 32 0.87 -11.83 4.89
CA LYS A 32 0.14 -10.80 4.14
C LYS A 32 1.00 -9.56 3.90
N LYS A 33 1.75 -9.12 4.92
CA LYS A 33 2.66 -7.97 4.80
C LYS A 33 3.72 -8.21 3.74
N GLN A 34 4.40 -9.35 3.76
CA GLN A 34 5.43 -9.69 2.78
C GLN A 34 4.86 -9.75 1.35
N VAL A 35 3.65 -10.29 1.20
CA VAL A 35 2.97 -10.30 -0.11
C VAL A 35 2.67 -8.87 -0.57
N LEU A 36 2.17 -8.00 0.30
CA LEU A 36 1.92 -6.59 -0.05
C LEU A 36 3.19 -5.82 -0.39
N GLU A 37 4.29 -6.06 0.31
CA GLU A 37 5.59 -5.46 -0.02
C GLU A 37 6.09 -5.93 -1.40
N LEU A 38 5.90 -7.21 -1.73
CA LEU A 38 6.21 -7.74 -3.06
C LEU A 38 5.31 -7.15 -4.14
N LEU A 39 4.01 -7.04 -3.92
CA LEU A 39 3.07 -6.40 -4.85
C LEU A 39 3.41 -4.91 -5.04
N SER A 40 3.85 -4.23 -3.97
CA SER A 40 4.34 -2.85 -4.04
C SER A 40 5.57 -2.74 -4.93
N ALA A 41 6.53 -3.66 -4.78
CA ALA A 41 7.72 -3.73 -5.61
C ALA A 41 7.39 -3.97 -7.08
N LEU A 42 6.42 -4.86 -7.37
CA LEU A 42 5.94 -5.12 -8.73
C LEU A 42 5.29 -3.88 -9.35
N CYS A 43 4.47 -3.14 -8.59
CA CYS A 43 3.87 -1.89 -9.06
C CYS A 43 4.91 -0.88 -9.53
N VAL A 44 6.02 -0.73 -8.79
CA VAL A 44 7.05 0.28 -9.14
C VAL A 44 8.11 -0.24 -10.12
N TYR A 45 8.11 -1.54 -10.42
CA TYR A 45 9.12 -2.16 -11.27
C TYR A 45 8.94 -1.78 -12.75
N ASN A 46 7.79 -2.14 -13.32
CA ASN A 46 7.42 -1.83 -14.70
C ASN A 46 5.89 -1.95 -14.89
N ALA A 47 5.39 -1.65 -16.09
CA ALA A 47 3.95 -1.69 -16.38
C ALA A 47 3.36 -3.11 -16.27
N GLU A 48 4.12 -4.14 -16.63
CA GLU A 48 3.66 -5.53 -16.53
C GLU A 48 3.56 -5.99 -15.07
N GLY A 49 4.54 -5.65 -14.24
CA GLY A 49 4.50 -5.89 -12.80
C GLY A 49 3.33 -5.19 -12.12
N TYR A 50 3.04 -3.94 -12.52
CA TYR A 50 1.82 -3.25 -12.09
C TYR A 50 0.55 -4.03 -12.46
N ASN A 51 0.45 -4.53 -13.69
CA ASN A 51 -0.68 -5.35 -14.11
C ASN A 51 -0.75 -6.66 -13.31
N ARG A 52 0.38 -7.35 -13.07
CA ARG A 52 0.43 -8.55 -12.21
C ARG A 52 -0.06 -8.28 -10.80
N ALA A 53 0.25 -7.12 -10.23
CA ALA A 53 -0.24 -6.77 -8.92
C ALA A 53 -1.77 -6.60 -8.92
N LEU A 54 -2.34 -5.96 -9.95
CA LEU A 54 -3.79 -5.85 -10.11
C LEU A 54 -4.47 -7.20 -10.38
N ASP A 55 -3.86 -8.07 -11.17
CA ASP A 55 -4.34 -9.42 -11.45
C ASP A 55 -4.41 -10.25 -10.16
N ALA A 56 -3.40 -10.15 -9.29
CA ALA A 56 -3.42 -10.82 -7.99
C ALA A 56 -4.59 -10.35 -7.10
N LEU A 57 -4.88 -9.04 -7.09
CA LEU A 57 -6.05 -8.51 -6.37
C LEU A 57 -7.37 -8.96 -7.01
N GLU A 58 -7.42 -9.09 -8.34
CA GLU A 58 -8.61 -9.60 -9.03
C GLU A 58 -8.85 -11.08 -8.73
N HIS A 59 -7.79 -11.90 -8.71
CA HIS A 59 -7.89 -13.30 -8.27
C HIS A 59 -8.38 -13.40 -6.83
N TYR A 60 -7.87 -12.55 -5.93
CA TYR A 60 -8.35 -12.50 -4.55
C TYR A 60 -9.83 -12.10 -4.48
N ARG A 61 -10.24 -11.11 -5.27
CA ARG A 61 -11.64 -10.67 -5.38
C ARG A 61 -12.56 -11.83 -5.73
N VAL A 62 -12.18 -12.62 -6.75
CA VAL A 62 -12.94 -13.79 -7.20
C VAL A 62 -12.96 -14.86 -6.10
N LEU A 63 -11.81 -15.15 -5.49
CA LEU A 63 -11.68 -16.15 -4.41
C LEU A 63 -12.61 -15.85 -3.23
N LYS A 64 -12.71 -14.58 -2.81
CA LYS A 64 -13.53 -14.16 -1.66
C LYS A 64 -14.96 -13.77 -2.03
N GLY A 65 -15.30 -13.74 -3.33
CA GLY A 65 -16.60 -13.26 -3.79
C GLY A 65 -16.83 -11.76 -3.55
N GLU A 66 -15.75 -10.98 -3.50
CA GLU A 66 -15.81 -9.54 -3.24
C GLU A 66 -16.33 -8.76 -4.46
N ARG A 67 -16.97 -7.62 -4.21
CA ARG A 67 -17.47 -6.77 -5.31
C ARG A 67 -16.37 -5.99 -6.00
N TYR A 68 -15.34 -5.57 -5.24
CA TYR A 68 -14.28 -4.70 -5.73
C TYR A 68 -12.91 -5.27 -5.36
N ARG A 69 -11.98 -5.31 -6.32
CA ARG A 69 -10.64 -5.89 -6.13
C ARG A 69 -9.79 -5.12 -5.12
N LEU A 70 -10.00 -3.81 -5.00
CA LEU A 70 -9.28 -2.98 -4.04
C LEU A 70 -9.87 -3.04 -2.62
N ASN A 71 -11.04 -3.69 -2.42
CA ASN A 71 -11.70 -3.75 -1.12
C ASN A 71 -10.84 -4.46 -0.08
N VAL A 72 -10.12 -5.52 -0.47
CA VAL A 72 -9.21 -6.27 0.41
C VAL A 72 -8.21 -5.35 1.12
N ILE A 73 -7.65 -4.38 0.42
CA ILE A 73 -6.64 -3.49 1.00
C ILE A 73 -7.28 -2.56 2.03
N VAL A 74 -8.49 -2.08 1.76
CA VAL A 74 -9.21 -1.20 2.68
C VAL A 74 -9.74 -1.97 3.90
N SER A 75 -10.19 -3.21 3.72
CA SER A 75 -10.64 -4.08 4.82
C SER A 75 -9.49 -4.50 5.73
N GLU A 76 -8.34 -4.87 5.16
CA GLU A 76 -7.12 -5.16 5.93
C GLU A 76 -6.65 -3.90 6.68
N LEU A 77 -6.68 -2.72 6.04
CA LEU A 77 -6.27 -1.46 6.70
C LEU A 77 -7.17 -1.10 7.88
N ARG A 78 -8.46 -1.42 7.82
CA ARG A 78 -9.42 -1.20 8.91
C ARG A 78 -9.17 -2.12 10.12
N THR A 79 -8.70 -3.33 9.87
CA THR A 79 -8.51 -4.37 10.90
C THR A 79 -7.06 -4.54 11.33
N ALA A 80 -6.13 -3.84 10.68
CA ALA A 80 -4.72 -3.90 10.95
C ALA A 80 -4.39 -3.47 12.39
N GLY A 81 -3.97 -4.42 13.21
CA GLY A 81 -3.65 -4.21 14.62
C GLY A 81 -2.25 -3.65 14.89
N THR A 82 -1.40 -3.48 13.87
CA THR A 82 -0.03 -2.98 14.02
C THR A 82 0.27 -1.83 13.05
N VAL A 83 1.00 -0.82 13.54
CA VAL A 83 1.45 0.33 12.74
C VAL A 83 2.31 -0.14 11.55
N ASP A 84 3.12 -1.18 11.74
CA ASP A 84 3.98 -1.73 10.69
C ASP A 84 3.16 -2.31 9.52
N TYR A 85 2.06 -3.02 9.81
CA TYR A 85 1.17 -3.55 8.78
C TYR A 85 0.34 -2.45 8.10
N GLN A 86 -0.19 -1.50 8.89
CA GLN A 86 -0.86 -0.31 8.36
C GLN A 86 0.05 0.47 7.41
N THR A 87 1.32 0.62 7.77
CA THR A 87 2.32 1.32 6.94
C THR A 87 2.53 0.62 5.61
N ALA A 88 2.65 -0.71 5.60
CA ALA A 88 2.78 -1.50 4.36
C ALA A 88 1.55 -1.37 3.46
N LEU A 89 0.34 -1.41 4.02
CA LEU A 89 -0.91 -1.23 3.27
C LEU A 89 -1.01 0.17 2.66
N VAL A 90 -0.72 1.21 3.43
CA VAL A 90 -0.73 2.60 2.95
C VAL A 90 0.35 2.81 1.88
N ALA A 91 1.53 2.21 2.03
CA ALA A 91 2.58 2.23 1.03
C ALA A 91 2.13 1.55 -0.27
N PHE A 92 1.47 0.39 -0.18
CA PHE A 92 0.95 -0.32 -1.35
C PHE A 92 -0.11 0.49 -2.11
N ILE A 93 -1.07 1.10 -1.40
CA ILE A 93 -2.06 2.01 -1.99
C ILE A 93 -1.35 3.13 -2.78
N ASN A 94 -0.32 3.72 -2.17
CA ASN A 94 0.46 4.78 -2.81
C ASN A 94 1.17 4.28 -4.08
N CYS A 95 1.79 3.09 -4.02
CA CYS A 95 2.42 2.45 -5.19
C CYS A 95 1.42 2.25 -6.33
N ILE A 96 0.23 1.70 -6.08
CA ILE A 96 -0.78 1.50 -7.14
C ILE A 96 -1.13 2.85 -7.80
N ILE A 97 -1.41 3.88 -7.00
CA ILE A 97 -1.85 5.18 -7.53
C ILE A 97 -0.71 5.84 -8.32
N ILE A 98 0.53 5.85 -7.81
CA ILE A 98 1.63 6.56 -8.48
C ILE A 98 2.14 5.82 -9.72
N SER A 99 2.17 4.49 -9.69
CA SER A 99 2.65 3.66 -10.80
C SER A 99 1.81 3.74 -12.07
N THR A 100 0.63 4.35 -12.00
CA THR A 100 -0.19 4.61 -13.17
C THR A 100 0.31 5.85 -13.93
N PRO A 101 0.79 5.74 -15.17
CA PRO A 101 1.42 6.85 -15.88
C PRO A 101 0.41 7.91 -16.35
N GLN A 102 -0.78 7.47 -16.79
CA GLN A 102 -1.82 8.35 -17.29
C GLN A 102 -2.60 9.01 -16.16
N LEU A 103 -2.79 10.34 -16.24
CA LEU A 103 -3.53 11.10 -15.23
C LEU A 103 -4.98 10.61 -15.07
N LYS A 104 -5.65 10.26 -16.19
CA LYS A 104 -7.04 9.78 -16.16
C LYS A 104 -7.17 8.48 -15.38
N ASP A 105 -6.25 7.53 -15.60
CA ASP A 105 -6.25 6.25 -14.89
C ASP A 105 -5.91 6.42 -13.42
N ARG A 106 -4.99 7.34 -13.07
CA ARG A 106 -4.73 7.72 -11.67
C ARG A 106 -5.97 8.24 -10.96
N ILE A 107 -6.72 9.12 -11.62
CA ILE A 107 -7.98 9.65 -11.08
C ILE A 107 -8.99 8.53 -10.91
N ARG A 108 -9.07 7.58 -11.86
CA ARG A 108 -9.98 6.44 -11.78
C ARG A 108 -9.69 5.54 -10.57
N ILE A 109 -8.44 5.13 -10.38
CA ILE A 109 -8.04 4.31 -9.21
C ILE A 109 -8.28 5.07 -7.91
N ARG A 110 -7.97 6.37 -7.87
CA ARG A 110 -8.25 7.20 -6.69
C ARG A 110 -9.74 7.23 -6.36
N ASN A 111 -10.59 7.42 -7.36
CA ASN A 111 -12.04 7.43 -7.18
C ASN A 111 -12.56 6.06 -6.71
N GLU A 112 -11.95 4.96 -7.13
CA GLU A 112 -12.25 3.63 -6.62
C GLU A 112 -11.97 3.54 -5.10
N PHE A 113 -10.80 4.00 -4.64
CA PHE A 113 -10.49 4.07 -3.20
C PHE A 113 -11.39 5.03 -2.42
N ILE A 114 -11.77 6.17 -3.01
CA ILE A 114 -12.73 7.11 -2.41
C ILE A 114 -14.09 6.41 -2.23
N GLY A 115 -14.56 5.70 -3.24
CA GLY A 115 -15.78 4.90 -3.18
C GLY A 115 -15.75 3.82 -2.11
N LEU A 116 -14.57 3.27 -1.81
CA LEU A 116 -14.33 2.32 -0.72
C LEU A 116 -14.17 2.97 0.67
N LYS A 117 -14.38 4.29 0.79
CA LYS A 117 -14.26 5.06 2.05
C LYS A 117 -12.85 5.01 2.64
N LEU A 118 -11.81 5.07 1.80
CA LEU A 118 -10.43 5.16 2.26
C LEU A 118 -10.13 6.48 3.00
N LEU A 119 -10.65 7.61 2.52
CA LEU A 119 -10.32 8.93 3.09
C LEU A 119 -10.67 9.07 4.59
N PRO A 120 -11.90 8.72 5.04
CA PRO A 120 -12.20 8.70 6.47
C PRO A 120 -11.26 7.79 7.27
N LEU A 121 -10.96 6.60 6.74
CA LEU A 121 -10.08 5.64 7.41
C LEU A 121 -8.66 6.19 7.60
N LEU A 122 -8.11 6.88 6.60
CA LEU A 122 -6.80 7.53 6.71
C LEU A 122 -6.80 8.67 7.74
N ASN A 123 -7.89 9.42 7.85
CA ASN A 123 -8.03 10.47 8.86
C ASN A 123 -8.06 9.88 10.28
N ASP A 124 -8.81 8.79 10.48
CA ASP A 124 -8.88 8.10 11.77
C ASP A 124 -7.50 7.59 12.19
N LEU A 125 -6.77 6.95 11.28
CA LEU A 125 -5.40 6.48 11.51
C LEU A 125 -4.45 7.63 11.89
N ARG A 126 -4.57 8.79 11.24
CA ARG A 126 -3.76 9.98 11.56
C ARG A 126 -4.03 10.49 12.97
N LEU A 127 -5.30 10.49 13.39
CA LEU A 127 -5.70 10.94 14.73
C LEU A 127 -5.19 9.97 15.80
N ASP A 128 -5.27 8.67 15.56
CA ASP A 128 -4.86 7.66 16.54
C ASP A 128 -3.34 7.65 16.74
N VAL A 129 -2.56 7.82 15.67
CA VAL A 129 -1.11 8.07 15.76
C VAL A 129 -0.81 9.35 16.54
N GLY A 130 -1.57 10.41 16.29
CA GLY A 130 -1.40 11.70 16.98
C GLY A 130 -1.62 11.59 18.49
N LYS A 131 -2.68 10.89 18.91
CA LYS A 131 -3.02 10.67 20.33
C LYS A 131 -1.92 9.90 21.08
N LEU A 132 -1.38 8.84 20.47
CA LEU A 132 -0.28 8.05 21.05
C LEU A 132 0.98 8.90 21.31
N LEU A 133 1.24 9.89 20.44
CA LEU A 133 2.38 10.79 20.61
C LEU A 133 2.16 11.81 21.73
N THR A 134 0.92 12.28 21.94
CA THR A 134 0.60 13.25 22.99
C THR A 134 0.56 12.63 24.40
N SER A 135 0.14 11.37 24.53
CA SER A 135 0.09 10.67 25.83
C SER A 135 1.45 10.18 26.33
N SER A 136 2.49 10.17 25.48
CA SER A 136 3.81 9.61 25.80
C SER A 136 4.90 10.67 25.97
N ASN A 137 4.54 11.89 26.43
CA ASN A 137 5.50 12.99 26.61
C ASN A 137 6.37 12.89 27.89
N ASN A 138 6.21 11.84 28.70
CA ASN A 138 7.15 11.47 29.76
C ASN A 138 7.74 10.10 29.42
N ASN A 139 8.91 10.06 28.77
CA ASN A 139 10.00 9.07 28.94
C ASN A 139 10.84 8.91 27.66
N ILE A 140 12.15 8.96 27.88
CA ILE A 140 13.23 8.88 26.90
C ILE A 140 13.39 7.41 26.49
N GLY A 141 12.75 6.99 25.39
CA GLY A 141 12.88 5.63 24.86
C GLY A 141 12.21 5.32 23.51
N VAL A 142 11.54 6.29 22.87
CA VAL A 142 10.53 6.02 21.82
C VAL A 142 11.06 6.17 20.37
N LEU A 143 12.37 6.17 20.13
CA LEU A 143 12.98 6.45 18.82
C LEU A 143 12.54 5.55 17.65
N PRO A 144 12.44 4.21 17.77
CA PRO A 144 12.03 3.36 16.65
C PRO A 144 10.54 3.54 16.28
N MET A 145 9.65 3.61 17.28
CA MET A 145 8.22 3.89 17.08
C MET A 145 7.95 5.26 16.47
N LYS A 146 8.73 6.30 16.84
CA LYS A 146 8.62 7.64 16.25
C LYS A 146 9.09 7.73 14.79
N ARG A 147 9.87 6.76 14.29
CA ARG A 147 10.26 6.71 12.87
C ARG A 147 9.16 6.10 12.01
N GLN A 148 8.59 4.97 12.44
CA GLN A 148 7.46 4.32 11.75
C GLN A 148 6.22 5.22 11.74
N ASN A 149 5.87 5.85 12.87
CA ASN A 149 4.77 6.82 12.91
C ASN A 149 5.00 8.04 12.01
N ARG A 150 6.25 8.52 11.89
CA ARG A 150 6.55 9.62 10.95
C ARG A 150 6.44 9.19 9.49
N GLN A 151 6.91 7.98 9.15
CA GLN A 151 6.79 7.41 7.82
C GLN A 151 5.33 7.20 7.41
N MET A 152 4.52 6.62 8.31
CA MET A 152 3.07 6.50 8.09
C MET A 152 2.41 7.86 7.96
N SER A 153 2.72 8.82 8.84
CA SER A 153 2.15 10.17 8.76
C SER A 153 2.50 10.90 7.45
N SER A 154 3.70 10.68 6.90
CA SER A 154 4.11 11.23 5.60
C SER A 154 3.32 10.56 4.47
N SER A 155 3.20 9.24 4.49
CA SER A 155 2.42 8.43 3.53
C SER A 155 0.95 8.82 3.50
N VAL A 156 0.35 8.95 4.68
CA VAL A 156 -1.02 9.42 4.85
C VAL A 156 -1.15 10.86 4.39
N SER A 157 -0.20 11.75 4.74
CA SER A 157 -0.25 13.15 4.30
C SER A 157 -0.15 13.28 2.78
N HIS A 158 0.65 12.45 2.10
CA HIS A 158 0.70 12.42 0.64
C HIS A 158 -0.61 11.93 0.03
N LEU A 159 -1.21 10.86 0.55
CA LEU A 159 -2.50 10.36 0.05
C LEU A 159 -3.64 11.35 0.30
N VAL A 160 -3.63 12.05 1.44
CA VAL A 160 -4.60 13.08 1.79
C VAL A 160 -4.36 14.35 0.97
N SER A 161 -3.11 14.80 0.76
CA SER A 161 -2.83 15.97 -0.09
C SER A 161 -3.13 15.72 -1.56
N MET A 162 -3.18 14.46 -2.00
CA MET A 162 -3.58 14.09 -3.36
C MET A 162 -5.07 14.33 -3.65
N SER A 163 -5.92 14.62 -2.66
CA SER A 163 -7.28 15.14 -2.92
C SER A 163 -7.28 16.59 -3.37
N ASP A 164 -6.20 17.34 -3.11
CA ASP A 164 -5.98 18.65 -3.69
C ASP A 164 -5.28 18.47 -5.05
N VAL A 165 -5.84 19.12 -6.06
CA VAL A 165 -5.35 19.11 -7.44
C VAL A 165 -3.89 19.62 -7.42
N GLU A 166 -2.98 18.86 -8.04
CA GLU A 166 -1.52 19.09 -8.15
C GLU A 166 -0.62 18.62 -7.00
N LEU A 167 0.18 17.58 -7.28
CA LEU A 167 1.64 17.74 -7.28
C LEU A 167 2.33 16.57 -7.99
N ASN A 168 2.63 16.76 -9.26
CA ASN A 168 3.69 16.04 -9.94
C ASN A 168 5.03 16.61 -9.47
N ARG A 169 5.58 16.15 -8.34
CA ARG A 169 7.00 16.34 -8.00
C ARG A 169 7.45 15.49 -6.80
N ARG A 170 8.42 14.61 -7.08
CA ARG A 170 9.35 13.93 -6.16
C ARG A 170 8.74 13.27 -4.92
N VAL A 171 8.39 12.00 -5.07
CA VAL A 171 8.11 11.11 -3.94
C VAL A 171 9.37 10.31 -3.63
N SER A 172 10.17 10.77 -2.66
CA SER A 172 11.20 9.93 -2.03
C SER A 172 10.51 9.03 -1.02
N PHE A 173 10.28 7.77 -1.38
CA PHE A 173 9.65 6.79 -0.47
C PHE A 173 10.60 5.63 -0.16
N TYR A 174 10.77 5.37 1.14
CA TYR A 174 11.40 4.16 1.72
C TYR A 174 12.77 3.75 1.17
N GLY A 175 13.67 4.71 0.89
CA GLY A 175 15.03 4.37 0.45
C GLY A 175 15.11 3.70 -0.92
N CYS A 176 13.99 3.57 -1.65
CA CYS A 176 14.00 3.25 -3.06
C CYS A 176 14.30 4.57 -3.79
N ASN A 177 15.56 4.78 -4.13
CA ASN A 177 15.98 5.83 -5.07
C ASN A 177 15.42 5.48 -6.45
N ILE A 178 14.14 5.78 -6.69
CA ILE A 178 13.60 5.79 -8.05
C ILE A 178 14.09 7.08 -8.69
N ARG A 179 15.28 7.01 -9.31
CA ARG A 179 15.69 8.00 -10.30
C ARG A 179 14.85 7.74 -11.54
N TYR A 180 14.03 8.72 -11.92
CA TYR A 180 13.59 8.87 -13.30
C TYR A 180 14.80 9.23 -14.17
#